data_AF-A0A2R7RWB9-F1
#
_entry.id   AF-A0A2R7RWB9-F1
#
_cell.length_a   1.000
_cell.length_b   1.000
_cell.length_c   1.000
_cell.angle_alpha   90.00
_cell.angle_beta   90.00
_cell.angle_gamma   90.00
#
_symmetry.space_group_name_H-M   'P 1'
#
loop_
_entity.id
_entity.type
_entity.pdbx_description
1 polymer ?
#
loop_
_entity_poly.entity_id
_entity_poly.type
_entity_poly.pdbx_seq_one_letter_code
_entity_poly.pdbx_strand_id
1 'polypeptide(L)'
;MRSNCILFAWRLYWRRRAKGREGYLLLRRSRSGPFPHCLYAEFRRCGTLRVVSFKPLSARDRWLPPPLFKGASRWGDFADTAVEP
;
A
#
# COMPACT_ATOMS: atom_id res chain seq x y z
N MET A 1 -2.65 -14.84 -3.50
CA MET A 1 -3.84 -14.07 -3.91
C MET A 1 -3.55 -13.30 -5.20
N ARG A 2 -4.49 -13.26 -6.15
CA ARG A 2 -4.41 -12.37 -7.33
C ARG A 2 -5.19 -11.09 -7.04
N SER A 3 -4.53 -9.94 -7.10
CA SER A 3 -5.17 -8.63 -6.89
C SER A 3 -4.29 -7.53 -7.51
N ASN A 4 -4.64 -6.27 -7.31
CA ASN A 4 -3.79 -5.13 -7.64
C ASN A 4 -3.68 -4.18 -6.46
N CYS A 5 -2.73 -3.25 -6.54
CA CYS A 5 -2.43 -2.31 -5.45
C CYS A 5 -3.61 -1.40 -5.09
N ILE A 6 -4.41 -0.97 -6.09
CA ILE A 6 -5.59 -0.11 -5.89
C ILE A 6 -6.66 -0.85 -5.10
N LEU A 7 -7.08 -2.02 -5.59
CA LEU A 7 -8.10 -2.86 -4.95
C LEU A 7 -7.64 -3.31 -3.56
N PHE A 8 -6.36 -3.64 -3.39
CA PHE A 8 -5.81 -3.99 -2.10
C PHE A 8 -5.91 -2.82 -1.11
N ALA A 9 -5.40 -1.64 -1.48
CA ALA A 9 -5.39 -0.47 -0.60
C ALA A 9 -6.81 -0.03 -0.24
N TRP A 10 -7.72 -0.01 -1.21
CA TRP A 10 -9.12 0.37 -1.01
C TRP A 10 -9.85 -0.62 -0.09
N ARG A 11 -9.73 -1.94 -0.33
CA ARG A 11 -10.35 -2.96 0.56
C ARG A 11 -9.76 -2.91 1.96
N LEU A 12 -8.45 -2.66 2.08
CA LEU A 12 -7.80 -2.53 3.38
C LEU A 12 -8.29 -1.29 4.14
N TYR A 13 -8.42 -0.14 3.46
CA TYR A 13 -8.95 1.10 4.03
C TYR A 13 -10.36 0.88 4.61
N TRP A 14 -11.29 0.34 3.83
CA TRP A 14 -12.65 0.07 4.31
C TRP A 14 -12.69 -0.91 5.47
N ARG A 15 -11.92 -2.00 5.39
CA ARG A 15 -11.85 -2.99 6.48
C ARG A 15 -11.28 -2.41 7.77
N ARG A 16 -10.36 -1.45 7.68
CA ARG A 16 -9.74 -0.79 8.84
C ARG A 16 -10.64 0.31 9.40
N ARG A 17 -11.29 1.09 8.52
CA ARG A 17 -12.29 2.09 8.89
C ARG A 17 -13.47 1.47 9.64
N ALA A 18 -13.96 0.32 9.19
CA ALA A 18 -15.00 -0.44 9.90
C ALA A 18 -14.59 -0.91 11.31
N LYS A 19 -13.29 -0.92 11.62
CA LYS A 19 -12.73 -1.24 12.95
C LYS A 19 -12.34 0.02 13.75
N GLY A 20 -12.80 1.20 13.34
CA GLY A 20 -12.50 2.47 13.99
C GLY A 20 -11.03 2.90 13.88
N ARG A 21 -10.31 2.44 12.86
CA ARG A 21 -8.91 2.86 12.62
C ARG A 21 -8.87 4.04 11.66
N GLU A 22 -8.05 5.03 12.01
CA GLU A 22 -7.71 6.14 11.13
C GLU A 22 -6.57 5.74 10.20
N GLY A 23 -6.82 5.86 8.91
CA GLY A 23 -5.83 5.57 7.90
C GLY A 23 -6.10 6.31 6.61
N TYR A 24 -5.07 6.38 5.78
CA TYR A 24 -5.03 7.19 4.57
C TYR A 24 -4.71 6.31 3.37
N LEU A 25 -5.29 6.65 2.22
CA LEU A 25 -4.83 6.11 0.94
C LEU A 25 -3.70 6.99 0.44
N LEU A 26 -2.54 6.40 0.20
CA LEU A 26 -1.38 7.10 -0.33
C LEU A 26 -1.15 6.69 -1.78
N LEU A 27 -0.63 7.63 -2.56
CA LEU A 27 -0.20 7.39 -3.93
C LEU A 27 1.30 7.69 -4.02
N ARG A 28 2.06 6.78 -4.63
CA ARG A 28 3.46 7.05 -4.99
C ARG A 28 3.78 6.53 -6.39
N ARG A 29 4.90 6.96 -6.95
CA ARG A 29 5.42 6.39 -8.20
C ARG A 29 5.92 4.95 -8.00
N SER A 30 5.57 4.05 -8.91
CA SER A 30 6.08 2.67 -8.91
C SER A 30 7.60 2.66 -9.06
N ARG A 31 8.26 1.66 -8.46
CA ARG A 31 9.71 1.45 -8.61
C ARG A 31 10.08 0.88 -9.98
N SER A 32 9.12 0.28 -10.68
CA SER A 32 9.30 -0.39 -11.98
C SER A 32 8.83 0.45 -13.18
N GLY A 33 8.49 1.73 -12.99
CA GLY A 33 7.99 2.59 -14.07
C GLY A 33 7.20 3.80 -13.59
N PRO A 34 6.67 4.63 -14.52
CA PRO A 34 5.97 5.88 -14.20
C PRO A 34 4.54 5.69 -13.63
N PHE A 35 4.13 4.46 -13.33
CA PHE A 35 2.76 4.17 -12.93
C PHE A 35 2.49 4.53 -11.46
N PRO A 36 1.28 5.02 -11.14
CA PRO A 36 0.87 5.22 -9.76
C PRO A 36 0.76 3.88 -9.03
N HIS A 37 1.21 3.88 -7.78
CA HIS A 37 1.12 2.75 -6.86
C HIS A 37 0.37 3.19 -5.62
N CYS A 38 -0.83 2.63 -5.42
CA CYS A 38 -1.64 2.90 -4.24
C CYS A 38 -1.15 2.09 -3.03
N LEU A 39 -1.07 2.77 -1.89
CA LEU A 39 -0.73 2.21 -0.59
C LEU A 39 -1.80 2.57 0.43
N TYR A 40 -1.79 1.85 1.55
CA TYR A 40 -2.56 2.20 2.73
C TYR A 40 -1.61 2.59 3.84
N ALA A 41 -1.91 3.69 4.54
CA ALA A 41 -1.20 4.10 5.74
C ALA A 41 -2.16 4.11 6.94
N GLU A 42 -1.70 3.65 8.10
CA GLU A 42 -2.48 3.63 9.34
C GLU A 42 -1.74 4.42 10.42
N PHE A 43 -2.43 5.31 11.11
CA PHE A 43 -1.88 5.96 12.30
C PHE A 43 -1.87 4.98 13.46
N ARG A 44 -0.72 4.88 14.12
CA ARG A 44 -0.60 4.15 15.38
C ARG A 44 -0.80 5.09 16.55
N ARG A 45 -1.18 4.51 17.69
CA ARG A 45 -1.30 5.21 18.98
C ARG A 45 0.01 5.88 19.43
N CYS A 46 1.16 5.42 18.94
CA CYS A 46 2.48 5.97 19.24
C CYS A 46 2.88 7.15 18.32
N GLY A 47 1.94 7.75 17.57
CA GLY A 47 2.22 8.89 16.69
C GLY A 47 2.98 8.55 15.41
N THR A 48 3.16 7.26 15.09
CA THR A 48 3.85 6.84 13.87
C THR A 48 2.88 6.41 12.77
N LEU A 49 3.26 6.68 11.53
CA LEU A 49 2.53 6.25 10.35
C LEU A 49 3.05 4.91 9.84
N ARG A 50 2.19 3.88 9.84
CA ARG A 50 2.53 2.54 9.32
C ARG A 50 2.01 2.37 7.91
N VAL A 51 2.93 2.25 6.94
CA VAL A 51 2.57 2.09 5.52
C VAL A 51 2.58 0.62 5.09
N VAL A 52 1.58 0.26 4.29
CA VAL A 52 1.36 -1.07 3.72
C VAL A 52 1.26 -0.97 2.21
N SER A 53 2.08 -1.75 1.51
CA SER A 53 2.03 -1.89 0.06
C SER A 53 1.62 -3.30 -0.35
N PHE A 54 1.10 -3.44 -1.56
CA PHE A 54 0.87 -4.75 -2.17
C PHE A 54 1.70 -4.88 -3.44
N LYS A 55 2.70 -5.75 -3.40
CA LYS A 55 3.71 -5.89 -4.44
C LYS A 55 3.60 -7.26 -5.12
N PRO A 56 3.93 -7.34 -6.43
CA PRO A 56 4.01 -8.63 -7.10
C PRO A 56 5.10 -9.50 -6.46
N LEU A 57 4.84 -10.79 -6.34
CA LEU A 57 5.81 -11.76 -5.80
C LEU A 57 6.98 -11.98 -6.76
N SER A 58 6.68 -12.02 -8.06
CA SER A 58 7.66 -12.05 -9.14
C SER A 58 7.45 -10.81 -10.01
N ALA A 59 8.18 -9.74 -9.68
CA ALA A 59 8.26 -8.57 -10.54
C ALA A 59 8.92 -9.01 -11.85
N ARG A 60 8.19 -8.90 -12.96
CA ARG A 60 8.77 -9.01 -14.30
C ARG A 60 8.83 -7.60 -14.86
N ASP A 61 9.98 -7.22 -15.40
CA ASP A 61 10.09 -5.97 -16.13
C ASP A 61 9.18 -6.05 -17.35
N ARG A 62 8.08 -5.32 -17.25
CA ARG A 62 7.07 -5.18 -18.29
C ARG A 62 6.77 -3.70 -18.38
N TRP A 63 6.63 -3.22 -19.60
CA TRP A 63 6.30 -1.82 -19.84
C TRP A 63 5.00 -1.41 -19.15
N LEU A 64 4.00 -2.32 -19.08
CA LEU A 64 2.77 -2.09 -18.35
C LEU A 64 2.65 -3.08 -17.18
N PRO A 65 2.40 -2.62 -15.94
CA PRO A 65 2.10 -3.52 -14.84
C PRO A 65 0.79 -4.27 -15.15
N PRO A 66 0.75 -5.60 -14.95
CA PRO A 66 -0.48 -6.35 -15.19
C PRO A 66 -1.59 -5.84 -14.26
N PRO A 67 -2.83 -5.66 -14.77
CA PRO A 67 -3.95 -5.13 -13.99
C PRO A 67 -4.36 -6.02 -12.82
N LEU A 68 -3.97 -7.31 -12.84
CA LEU A 68 -4.06 -8.25 -11.73
C LEU A 68 -2.75 -9.05 -11.67
N PHE A 69 -2.15 -9.15 -10.49
CA PHE A 69 -0.93 -9.93 -10.28
C PHE A 69 -1.02 -10.79 -9.02
N LYS A 70 -0.25 -11.88 -9.00
CA LYS A 70 0.03 -12.60 -7.75
C LYS A 70 0.97 -11.71 -6.91
N GLY A 71 0.46 -11.22 -5.79
CA GLY A 71 1.21 -10.32 -4.91
C GLY A 71 1.09 -10.70 -3.44
N ALA A 72 1.89 -10.01 -2.63
CA ALA A 72 1.89 -10.10 -1.18
C ALA A 72 1.87 -8.70 -0.55
N SER A 73 1.23 -8.60 0.61
CA SER A 73 1.27 -7.40 1.43
C SER A 73 2.65 -7.28 2.09
N ARG A 74 3.27 -6.12 1.98
CA ARG A 74 4.53 -5.79 2.66
C ARG A 74 4.30 -4.60 3.58
N TRP A 75 4.74 -4.77 4.81
CA TRP A 75 4.79 -3.73 5.84
C TRP A 75 6.18 -3.11 5.86
N GLY A 76 6.29 -1.85 6.27
CA GLY A 76 7.59 -1.18 6.38
C GLY A 76 8.16 -0.76 5.02
N ASP A 77 7.28 -0.43 4.07
CA ASP A 77 7.70 0.11 2.78
C ASP A 77 8.40 1.47 2.90
N PHE A 78 8.24 2.10 4.06
CA PHE A 78 8.97 3.24 4.59
C PHE A 78 9.33 2.92 6.04
N ALA A 79 10.40 3.52 6.57
CA ALA A 79 10.61 3.54 8.02
C ALA A 79 9.35 4.15 8.67
N ASP A 80 8.95 3.65 9.85
CA ASP A 80 7.81 4.23 10.58
C ASP A 80 8.13 5.72 10.81
N THR A 81 7.52 6.60 10.02
CA THR A 81 7.79 8.03 10.12
C THR A 81 7.07 8.55 11.35
N ALA A 82 7.81 9.19 12.26
CA ALA A 82 7.21 10.02 13.29
C ALA A 82 6.49 11.17 12.58
N VAL A 83 5.20 11.32 12.85
CA VAL A 83 4.46 12.48 12.38
C VAL A 83 4.61 13.53 13.46
N GLU A 84 5.40 14.57 13.19
CA GLU A 84 5.47 15.72 14.09
C GLU A 84 4.08 16.40 14.11
N PRO A 85 3.56 16.75 15.30
CA PRO A 85 2.20 17.28 15.49
C PRO A 85 2.01 18.69 14.88
#